data_AF-A0A414A6A3-F1
#
_entry.id   AF-A0A414A6A3-F1
#
_cell.length_a   1.000
_cell.length_b   1.000
_cell.length_c   1.000
_cell.angle_alpha   90.00
_cell.angle_beta   90.00
_cell.angle_gamma   90.00
#
_symmetry.space_group_name_H-M   'P 1'
#
loop_
_entity.id
_entity.type
_entity.pdbx_description
1 polymer ?
#
loop_
_entity_poly.entity_id
_entity_poly.type
_entity_poly.pdbx_seq_one_letter_code
_entity_poly.pdbx_strand_id
1 'polypeptide(L)' 'MQKIKFKAKCPYEIGDKIQFEKGGKTQTMDVTDIITQVSAKTGDITFILELDGWYKLNTKLHDVKIP' A
#
# COMPACT_ATOMS: atom_id res chain seq x y z
N MET A 1 -21.84 -17.39 5.47
CA MET A 1 -20.60 -16.58 5.47
C MET A 1 -19.42 -17.50 5.77
N GLN A 2 -18.41 -17.56 4.90
CA GLN A 2 -17.13 -18.20 5.23
C GLN A 2 -16.30 -17.24 6.09
N LYS A 3 -15.73 -17.76 7.19
CA LYS A 3 -14.76 -17.00 7.99
C LYS A 3 -13.42 -17.06 7.30
N ILE A 4 -12.88 -15.89 6.96
CA ILE A 4 -11.52 -15.77 6.39
C ILE A 4 -10.61 -15.34 7.54
N LYS A 5 -9.58 -16.15 7.80
CA LYS A 5 -8.49 -15.81 8.72
C LYS A 5 -7.28 -15.46 7.87
N PHE A 6 -6.64 -14.33 8.12
CA PHE A 6 -5.39 -13.95 7.47
C PHE A 6 -4.43 -13.34 8.48
N LYS A 7 -3.14 -13.46 8.18
CA LYS A 7 -2.06 -12.77 8.88
C LYS A 7 -1.17 -12.14 7.83
N ALA A 8 -0.94 -10.84 7.95
CA ALA A 8 -0.11 -10.09 7.04
C ALA A 8 0.97 -9.35 7.83
N LYS A 9 2.18 -9.26 7.28
CA LYS A 9 3.21 -8.33 7.77
C LYS A 9 3.19 -7.14 6.83
N CYS A 10 2.73 -5.99 7.31
CA CYS A 10 2.84 -4.75 6.56
C CYS A 10 4.30 -4.26 6.62
N PRO A 11 4.94 -3.94 5.49
CA PRO A 11 6.30 -3.42 5.49
C PRO A 11 6.35 -1.87 5.57
N TYR A 12 5.21 -1.21 5.74
CA TYR A 12 5.08 0.25 5.79
C TYR A 12 4.46 0.69 7.12
N GLU A 13 4.77 1.90 7.54
CA GLU A 13 4.23 2.56 8.72
C GLU A 13 3.61 3.93 8.36
N ILE A 14 2.65 4.39 9.17
CA ILE A 14 2.10 5.74 9.02
C ILE A 14 3.19 6.74 9.40
N GLY A 15 3.41 7.73 8.54
CA GLY A 15 4.51 8.69 8.64
C GLY A 15 5.74 8.33 7.80
N ASP A 16 5.78 7.15 7.18
CA ASP A 16 6.84 6.82 6.22
C ASP A 16 6.81 7.77 5.02
N LYS A 17 7.98 8.22 4.58
CA LYS A 17 8.14 8.82 3.26
C LYS A 17 8.33 7.72 2.24
N ILE A 18 7.54 7.73 1.19
CA ILE A 18 7.68 6.77 0.09
C ILE A 18 7.91 7.47 -1.24
N GLN A 19 8.79 6.88 -2.02
CA GLN A 19 9.16 7.31 -3.36
C GLN A 19 8.64 6.31 -4.40
N PHE A 20 7.97 6.81 -5.44
CA PHE A 20 7.41 5.98 -6.51
C PHE A 20 7.35 6.74 -7.85
N GLU A 21 7.29 5.99 -8.96
CA GLU A 21 7.14 6.55 -10.30
C GLU A 21 5.67 6.73 -10.69
N LYS A 22 5.33 7.93 -11.17
CA LYS A 22 4.00 8.26 -11.70
C LYS A 22 4.12 9.15 -12.93
N GLY A 23 3.70 8.64 -14.08
CA GLY A 23 3.76 9.40 -15.34
C GLY A 23 5.18 9.74 -15.78
N GLY A 24 6.16 8.87 -15.49
CA GLY A 24 7.57 9.06 -15.81
C GLY A 24 8.28 10.11 -14.93
N LYS A 25 7.68 10.46 -13.79
CA LYS A 25 8.28 11.31 -12.78
C LYS A 25 8.30 10.61 -11.44
N THR A 26 9.43 10.68 -10.78
CA THR A 26 9.57 10.32 -9.38
C THR A 26 8.74 11.28 -8.50
N GLN A 27 7.92 10.72 -7.62
CA GLN A 27 7.16 11.42 -6.58
C GLN A 27 7.61 10.92 -5.22
N THR A 28 7.58 11.80 -4.22
CA THR A 28 7.81 11.45 -2.81
C THR A 28 6.66 12.01 -1.98
N MET A 29 5.99 11.16 -1.20
CA MET A 29 4.82 11.53 -0.40
C MET A 29 4.83 10.80 0.95
N ASP A 30 4.11 11.34 1.93
CA ASP A 30 4.00 10.78 3.28
C ASP A 30 2.83 9.81 3.38
N VAL A 31 3.05 8.65 4.00
CA VAL A 31 1.99 7.68 4.28
C VAL A 31 1.11 8.20 5.41
N THR A 32 -0.15 8.46 5.09
CA THR A 32 -1.17 8.95 6.05
C THR A 32 -2.09 7.84 6.54
N ASP A 33 -2.34 6.80 5.74
CA ASP A 33 -3.11 5.63 6.15
C ASP A 33 -2.69 4.38 5.34
N ILE A 34 -3.01 3.19 5.88
CA ILE A 34 -2.66 1.89 5.29
C ILE A 34 -3.89 0.99 5.27
N ILE A 35 -4.34 0.67 4.06
CA ILE A 35 -5.48 -0.22 3.84
C ILE A 35 -4.94 -1.60 3.44
N THR A 36 -5.32 -2.64 4.18
CA THR A 36 -5.04 -4.03 3.80
C THR A 36 -6.24 -4.64 3.08
N GLN A 37 -6.05 -5.06 1.83
CA GLN A 37 -7.06 -5.79 1.06
C GLN A 37 -6.68 -7.28 0.98
N VAL A 38 -7.64 -8.15 1.25
CA VAL A 38 -7.46 -9.61 1.15
C VAL A 38 -8.52 -10.22 0.23
N SER A 39 -8.07 -10.95 -0.78
CA SER A 39 -8.95 -11.72 -1.65
C SER A 39 -9.48 -12.95 -0.92
N ALA A 40 -10.80 -13.04 -0.74
CA ALA A 40 -11.45 -14.22 -0.17
C ALA A 40 -11.25 -15.49 -1.00
N LYS A 41 -11.07 -15.34 -2.32
CA LYS A 41 -10.96 -16.44 -3.27
C LYS A 41 -9.53 -16.99 -3.37
N THR A 42 -8.54 -16.10 -3.41
CA THR A 42 -7.13 -16.45 -3.68
C THR A 42 -6.24 -16.34 -2.44
N GLY A 43 -6.69 -15.64 -1.40
CA GLY A 43 -5.87 -15.31 -0.24
C GLY A 43 -4.87 -14.19 -0.49
N ASP A 44 -4.86 -13.59 -1.69
CA ASP A 44 -3.92 -12.52 -2.04
C ASP A 44 -4.10 -11.32 -1.13
N ILE A 45 -2.97 -10.88 -0.56
CA ILE A 45 -2.89 -9.71 0.31
C ILE A 45 -2.26 -8.57 -0.48
N THR A 46 -2.90 -7.40 -0.46
CA THR A 46 -2.42 -6.18 -1.09
C THR A 46 -2.49 -5.04 -0.08
N PHE A 47 -1.42 -4.24 0.01
CA PHE A 47 -1.43 -3.02 0.79
C PHE A 47 -1.67 -1.83 -0.13
N ILE A 48 -2.60 -0.96 0.27
CA ILE A 48 -2.89 0.28 -0.43
C ILE A 48 -2.53 1.40 0.55
N LEU A 49 -1.61 2.27 0.14
CA LEU A 49 -1.12 3.37 0.96
C LEU A 49 -1.91 4.63 0.58
N GLU A 50 -2.48 5.31 1.57
CA GLU A 50 -3.01 6.65 1.38
C GLU A 50 -1.90 7.66 1.64
N LEU A 51 -1.58 8.48 0.64
CA LEU A 51 -0.46 9.40 0.63
C LEU A 51 -0.94 10.85 0.67
N ASP A 52 -0.33 11.64 1.55
CA ASP A 52 -0.64 13.05 1.84
C ASP A 52 -2.16 13.31 2.06
N GLY A 53 -2.92 12.29 2.47
CA GLY A 53 -4.36 12.36 2.72
C GLY A 53 -5.25 12.41 1.48
N TRP A 54 -4.73 12.13 0.26
CA TRP A 54 -5.55 12.17 -0.95
C TRP A 54 -5.24 11.10 -2.00
N TYR A 55 -4.01 10.62 -2.10
CA TYR A 55 -3.62 9.70 -3.17
C TYR A 55 -3.54 8.26 -2.69
N LYS A 56 -4.19 7.32 -3.40
CA LYS A 56 -4.15 5.90 -3.06
C LYS A 56 -3.19 5.15 -3.97
N LEU A 57 -2.12 4.61 -3.40
CA LEU A 57 -1.08 3.87 -4.09
C LEU A 57 -1.22 2.37 -3.80
N ASN A 58 -1.45 1.57 -4.85
CA ASN A 58 -1.42 0.12 -4.74
C ASN A 58 0.02 -0.40 -4.87
N THR A 59 0.53 -1.02 -3.81
CA THR A 59 1.95 -1.42 -3.73
C THR A 59 2.31 -2.61 -4.62
N LYS A 60 1.33 -3.28 -5.24
CA LYS A 60 1.58 -4.30 -6.27
C LYS A 60 1.72 -3.75 -7.67
N LEU A 61 1.29 -2.51 -7.91
CA LEU A 61 1.29 -1.89 -9.24
C LEU A 61 2.44 -0.90 -9.44
N HIS A 62 3.11 -0.52 -8.36
CA HIS A 62 4.17 0.48 -8.37
C HIS A 62 5.39 -0.06 -7.62
N ASP A 63 6.59 0.21 -8.15
CA ASP A 63 7.82 0.05 -7.39
C ASP A 63 7.89 1.16 -6.34
N VAL A 64 7.88 0.77 -5.07
CA VAL A 64 7.87 1.70 -3.92
C VAL A 64 9.19 1.58 -3.19
N LYS A 65 9.87 2.71 -3.00
CA LYS A 65 11.12 2.80 -2.25
C LYS A 65 10.91 3.64 -1.01
N ILE A 66 11.39 3.13 0.12
CA ILE A 66 11.55 3.92 1.34
C ILE A 66 12.97 4.53 1.24
N PRO A 67 13.12 5.87 1.22
CA PRO A 67 14.43 6.53 1.13
C PRO A 67 15.36 6.21 2.30
#